data_AF-A0A7W1UQ66-F1
#
_entry.id   AF-A0A7W1UQ66-F1
#
_cell.length_a   1.000
_cell.length_b   1.000
_cell.length_c   1.000
_cell.angle_alpha   90.00
_cell.angle_beta   90.00
_cell.angle_gamma   90.00
#
_symmetry.space_group_name_H-M   'P 1'
#
loop_
_entity.id
_entity.type
_entity.pdbx_description
1 polymer ?
#
loop_
_entity_poly.entity_id
_entity_poly.type
_entity_poly.pdbx_seq_one_letter_code
_entity_poly.pdbx_strand_id
1 'polypeptide(L)'
;MRKITILLIIVGFAVGFKFINSASSKNSDKKFHTQAQLDSYMGIPTRAPIEPGEYFLPSTSCRGCHGYDSAQVSNINEAGEDVNLVDRWESSMMALSAVDPFWRAKVSHEITINPGHAGPLQNKCLDCHAPMGAYTSQFHGNAFYGLTDLVNDTLGLDGVSCAGCHMIAPNVGSTYSGIIPYDTNKVAYGPFTAPSVGPMQLYEGFTPVFSSHMDESRVCSSCHTLVTESVDLAGNYTGGYFIEQATYHEYQNSDYPTNSIKCQTCHMPQLSDPIVIANGFLGLTPRAPFNQHVFAGANSFMLNLIKNNKAALGISVPDQSFDSTIYATTKMLQTQSLDFDLQQVSITSDSAYFKVMLKNKAGHKFPSGYPSRRAVLQFVVSDGAGDTIFQSGIFNNQYRVIGENTNFEIHHNTINQSNVSQIYELVPGDVSAN
;
A
#
# COMPACT_ATOMS: atom_id res chain seq x y z
N MET A 1 -97.21 -31.55 -26.31
CA MET A 1 -95.90 -30.86 -26.24
C MET A 1 -95.11 -31.43 -25.08
N ARG A 2 -94.02 -32.14 -25.37
CA ARG A 2 -93.17 -32.82 -24.39
C ARG A 2 -92.53 -31.80 -23.44
N LYS A 3 -92.75 -31.94 -22.13
CA LYS A 3 -91.98 -31.24 -21.10
C LYS A 3 -90.99 -32.23 -20.48
N ILE A 4 -89.72 -31.92 -20.65
CA ILE A 4 -88.57 -32.65 -20.10
C ILE A 4 -88.38 -32.15 -18.67
N THR A 5 -88.45 -33.05 -17.69
CA THR A 5 -88.13 -32.77 -16.29
C THR A 5 -86.65 -33.13 -16.08
N ILE A 6 -85.81 -32.14 -15.86
CA ILE A 6 -84.39 -32.31 -15.51
C ILE A 6 -84.30 -32.60 -14.01
N LEU A 7 -83.80 -33.78 -13.65
CA LEU A 7 -83.51 -34.19 -12.28
C LEU A 7 -82.09 -33.71 -11.92
N LEU A 8 -81.99 -32.69 -11.06
CA LEU A 8 -80.72 -32.21 -10.49
C LEU A 8 -80.39 -33.04 -9.25
N ILE A 9 -79.44 -33.98 -9.37
CA ILE A 9 -78.89 -34.72 -8.22
C ILE A 9 -77.78 -33.86 -7.62
N ILE A 10 -78.04 -33.29 -6.43
CA ILE A 10 -77.03 -32.63 -5.61
C ILE A 10 -76.30 -33.72 -4.82
N VAL A 11 -75.06 -34.04 -5.21
CA VAL A 11 -74.16 -34.88 -4.41
C VAL A 11 -73.44 -33.99 -3.40
N GLY A 12 -73.88 -34.02 -2.14
CA GLY A 12 -73.19 -33.39 -1.04
C GLY A 12 -71.97 -34.22 -0.62
N PHE A 13 -70.76 -33.72 -0.90
CA PHE A 13 -69.54 -34.28 -0.32
C PHE A 13 -69.32 -33.70 1.08
N ALA A 14 -69.61 -34.50 2.11
CA ALA A 14 -69.17 -34.22 3.48
C ALA A 14 -67.67 -34.57 3.59
N VAL A 15 -66.80 -33.56 3.55
CA VAL A 15 -65.37 -33.73 3.85
C VAL A 15 -65.18 -33.69 5.36
N GLY A 16 -65.11 -34.87 5.97
CA GLY A 16 -64.68 -35.02 7.36
C GLY A 16 -63.17 -34.74 7.48
N PHE A 17 -62.80 -33.68 8.21
CA PHE A 17 -61.43 -33.44 8.64
C PHE A 17 -61.01 -34.54 9.63
N LYS A 18 -60.34 -35.58 9.15
CA LYS A 18 -59.50 -36.42 10.00
C LYS A 18 -58.19 -35.67 10.24
N PHE A 19 -57.98 -35.19 11.46
CA PHE A 19 -56.66 -34.79 11.94
C PHE A 19 -55.78 -36.04 11.97
N ILE A 20 -55.05 -36.27 10.88
CA ILE A 20 -53.92 -37.17 10.87
C ILE A 20 -52.76 -36.39 11.50
N ASN A 21 -52.46 -36.71 12.76
CA ASN A 21 -51.18 -36.36 13.38
C ASN A 21 -50.08 -37.12 12.64
N SER A 22 -49.64 -36.56 11.51
CA SER A 22 -48.33 -36.86 10.97
C SER A 22 -47.34 -36.16 11.88
N ALA A 23 -46.72 -36.95 12.77
CA ALA A 23 -45.46 -36.58 13.36
C ALA A 23 -44.45 -36.46 12.21
N SER A 24 -44.40 -35.28 11.61
CA SER A 24 -43.29 -34.88 10.76
C SER A 24 -42.07 -34.90 11.65
N SER A 25 -41.19 -35.87 11.43
CA SER A 25 -39.83 -35.78 11.94
C SER A 25 -39.32 -34.41 11.51
N LYS A 26 -39.03 -33.54 12.49
CA LYS A 26 -38.25 -32.33 12.28
C LYS A 26 -36.91 -32.76 11.70
N ASN A 27 -36.85 -32.90 10.39
CA ASN A 27 -35.61 -32.84 9.66
C ASN A 27 -35.14 -31.42 9.89
N SER A 28 -34.14 -31.25 10.75
CA SER A 28 -33.50 -29.96 10.98
C SER A 28 -33.26 -29.32 9.63
N ASP A 29 -33.85 -28.16 9.41
CA ASP A 29 -33.72 -27.39 8.18
C ASP A 29 -32.28 -27.49 7.70
N LYS A 30 -32.06 -28.10 6.52
CA LYS A 30 -30.80 -27.93 5.81
C LYS A 30 -30.72 -26.45 5.52
N LYS A 31 -30.02 -25.70 6.37
CA LYS A 31 -29.72 -24.29 6.15
C LYS A 31 -29.15 -24.20 4.75
N PHE A 32 -29.82 -23.46 3.86
CA PHE A 32 -29.43 -23.32 2.44
C PHE A 32 -28.03 -22.71 2.26
N HIS A 33 -27.49 -22.14 3.34
CA HIS A 33 -26.15 -21.58 3.41
C HIS A 33 -25.43 -22.16 4.64
N THR A 34 -24.16 -22.51 4.46
CA THR A 34 -23.26 -22.82 5.58
C THR A 34 -23.08 -21.56 6.44
N GLN A 35 -22.64 -21.73 7.69
CA GLN A 35 -22.33 -20.57 8.54
C GLN A 35 -21.27 -19.68 7.86
N ALA A 36 -20.25 -20.27 7.23
CA ALA A 36 -19.26 -19.52 6.44
C ALA A 36 -19.87 -18.76 5.24
N GLN A 37 -20.90 -19.31 4.57
CA GLN A 37 -21.61 -18.59 3.51
C GLN A 37 -22.47 -17.46 4.07
N LEU A 38 -23.14 -17.68 5.21
CA LEU A 38 -23.88 -16.63 5.91
C LEU A 38 -22.94 -15.53 6.42
N ASP A 39 -21.77 -15.89 6.94
CA ASP A 39 -20.74 -14.95 7.39
C ASP A 39 -20.12 -14.20 6.20
N SER A 40 -20.07 -14.81 5.00
CA SER A 40 -19.71 -14.14 3.75
C SER A 40 -20.80 -13.16 3.27
N TYR A 41 -22.09 -13.50 3.39
CA TYR A 41 -23.20 -12.60 3.05
C TYR A 41 -23.40 -11.48 4.08
N MET A 42 -23.19 -11.78 5.38
CA MET A 42 -23.16 -10.80 6.47
C MET A 42 -21.81 -10.08 6.59
N GLY A 43 -20.82 -10.50 5.79
CA GLY A 43 -19.48 -9.93 5.70
C GLY A 43 -19.39 -8.74 4.76
N ILE A 44 -20.48 -8.35 4.08
CA ILE A 44 -20.69 -6.95 3.70
C ILE A 44 -20.94 -6.23 5.03
N PRO A 45 -19.98 -5.48 5.58
CA PRO A 45 -20.22 -4.78 6.82
C PRO A 45 -21.39 -3.86 6.55
N THR A 46 -22.54 -4.14 7.15
CA THR A 46 -23.59 -3.15 7.33
C THR A 46 -23.12 -2.19 8.40
N ARG A 47 -21.96 -1.55 8.16
CA ARG A 47 -21.57 -0.38 8.94
C ARG A 47 -22.43 0.76 8.40
N ALA A 48 -22.97 1.55 9.32
CA ALA A 48 -23.70 2.74 8.92
C ALA A 48 -22.77 3.65 8.09
N PRO A 49 -23.31 4.41 7.13
CA PRO A 49 -22.58 5.46 6.45
C PRO A 49 -21.84 6.34 7.45
N ILE A 50 -20.77 7.01 6.99
CA ILE A 50 -19.97 7.91 7.82
C ILE A 50 -20.84 8.86 8.66
N GLU A 51 -20.73 8.73 9.99
CA GLU A 51 -21.63 9.39 10.94
C GLU A 51 -21.32 10.89 11.10
N PRO A 52 -22.20 11.68 11.75
CA PRO A 52 -21.86 13.03 12.16
C PRO A 52 -20.63 13.04 13.10
N GLY A 53 -19.61 13.82 12.77
CA GLY A 53 -18.36 13.91 13.53
C GLY A 53 -17.26 12.95 13.07
N GLU A 54 -17.53 12.06 12.10
CA GLU A 54 -16.52 11.20 11.47
C GLU A 54 -16.08 11.78 10.11
N TYR A 55 -14.81 11.58 9.75
CA TYR A 55 -14.23 11.95 8.44
C TYR A 55 -13.81 10.76 7.58
N PHE A 56 -13.41 9.65 8.20
CA PHE A 56 -12.91 8.49 7.47
C PHE A 56 -13.69 7.23 7.81
N LEU A 57 -13.70 6.31 6.86
CA LEU A 57 -14.08 4.92 7.07
C LEU A 57 -12.86 4.04 6.81
N PRO A 58 -12.70 2.90 7.52
CA PRO A 58 -11.64 1.95 7.24
C PRO A 58 -11.86 1.25 5.89
N SER A 59 -10.81 0.63 5.35
CA SER A 59 -10.80 -0.13 4.08
C SER A 59 -11.87 -1.23 4.03
N THR A 60 -12.23 -1.78 5.19
CA THR A 60 -13.27 -2.81 5.32
C THR A 60 -14.63 -2.33 4.82
N SER A 61 -14.94 -1.04 4.95
CA SER A 61 -16.13 -0.42 4.36
C SER A 61 -16.11 -0.50 2.82
N CYS A 62 -14.95 -0.24 2.20
CA CYS A 62 -14.82 -0.27 0.74
C CYS A 62 -14.83 -1.70 0.17
N ARG A 63 -14.50 -2.72 0.97
CA ARG A 63 -14.29 -4.11 0.52
C ARG A 63 -15.51 -4.74 -0.13
N GLY A 64 -16.72 -4.45 0.35
CA GLY A 64 -17.94 -5.04 -0.19
C GLY A 64 -18.14 -4.74 -1.68
N CYS A 65 -17.79 -3.53 -2.12
CA CYS A 65 -17.95 -3.09 -3.50
C CYS A 65 -16.65 -3.26 -4.31
N HIS A 66 -15.49 -2.94 -3.73
CA HIS A 66 -14.22 -2.88 -4.45
C HIS A 66 -13.30 -4.09 -4.23
N GLY A 67 -13.80 -5.12 -3.54
CA GLY A 67 -13.10 -6.39 -3.30
C GLY A 67 -13.56 -7.51 -4.24
N TYR A 68 -13.11 -8.74 -3.95
CA TYR A 68 -13.43 -9.93 -4.74
C TYR A 68 -14.93 -10.10 -5.02
N ASP A 69 -15.28 -10.27 -6.30
CA ASP A 69 -16.66 -10.52 -6.73
C ASP A 69 -16.94 -12.00 -6.92
N SER A 70 -17.73 -12.58 -6.01
CA SER A 70 -18.17 -13.97 -6.13
C SER A 70 -19.05 -14.25 -7.37
N ALA A 71 -19.70 -13.23 -7.94
CA ALA A 71 -20.49 -13.36 -9.16
C ALA A 71 -19.63 -13.30 -10.44
N GLN A 72 -18.36 -12.93 -10.32
CA GLN A 72 -17.42 -12.76 -11.44
C GLN A 72 -17.96 -11.86 -12.56
N VAL A 73 -18.55 -10.72 -12.19
CA VAL A 73 -19.05 -9.71 -13.14
C VAL A 73 -18.39 -8.35 -12.93
N SER A 74 -17.85 -8.09 -11.75
CA SER A 74 -17.15 -6.86 -11.37
C SER A 74 -15.74 -7.18 -10.90
N ASN A 75 -14.86 -6.16 -10.93
CA ASN A 75 -13.46 -6.26 -10.52
C ASN A 75 -12.67 -7.37 -11.24
N ILE A 76 -13.10 -7.76 -12.44
CA ILE A 76 -12.40 -8.70 -13.31
C ILE A 76 -11.97 -8.01 -14.60
N ASN A 77 -10.87 -8.46 -15.18
CA ASN A 77 -10.43 -8.03 -16.51
C ASN A 77 -11.12 -8.84 -17.63
N GLU A 78 -10.80 -8.55 -18.89
CA GLU A 78 -11.43 -9.24 -20.04
C GLU A 78 -11.09 -10.74 -20.10
N ALA A 79 -9.98 -11.15 -19.48
CA ALA A 79 -9.58 -12.55 -19.35
C ALA A 79 -10.29 -13.27 -18.17
N GLY A 80 -11.12 -12.56 -17.40
CA GLY A 80 -11.80 -13.09 -16.21
C GLY A 80 -10.91 -13.19 -14.98
N GLU A 81 -9.74 -12.57 -14.99
CA GLU A 81 -8.83 -12.52 -13.85
C GLU A 81 -9.31 -11.48 -12.85
N ASP A 82 -9.24 -11.81 -11.57
CA ASP A 82 -9.55 -10.87 -10.49
C ASP A 82 -8.47 -9.78 -10.35
N VAL A 83 -8.91 -8.54 -10.46
CA VAL A 83 -8.12 -7.31 -10.40
C VAL A 83 -8.66 -6.33 -9.36
N ASN A 84 -9.40 -6.84 -8.36
CA ASN A 84 -9.99 -6.00 -7.32
C ASN A 84 -8.94 -5.17 -6.56
N LEU A 85 -9.36 -3.97 -6.14
CA LEU A 85 -8.46 -2.97 -5.57
C LEU A 85 -7.98 -3.37 -4.18
N VAL A 86 -8.83 -4.06 -3.42
CA VAL A 86 -8.59 -4.38 -2.01
C VAL A 86 -7.48 -5.42 -1.89
N ASP A 87 -7.54 -6.50 -2.67
CA ASP A 87 -6.55 -7.59 -2.60
C ASP A 87 -5.17 -7.13 -3.11
N ARG A 88 -5.15 -6.18 -4.06
CA ARG A 88 -3.91 -5.54 -4.53
C ARG A 88 -3.31 -4.61 -3.46
N TRP A 89 -4.15 -3.90 -2.70
CA TRP A 89 -3.72 -2.94 -1.67
C TRP A 89 -3.34 -3.60 -0.34
N GLU A 90 -4.11 -4.57 0.15
CA GLU A 90 -4.08 -5.05 1.55
C GLU A 90 -2.75 -5.66 1.99
N SER A 91 -1.94 -6.12 1.04
CA SER A 91 -0.60 -6.68 1.27
C SER A 91 0.54 -5.70 0.95
N SER A 92 0.22 -4.50 0.48
CA SER A 92 1.20 -3.46 0.19
C SER A 92 1.76 -2.85 1.48
N MET A 93 2.95 -2.23 1.38
CA MET A 93 3.49 -1.47 2.51
C MET A 93 2.67 -0.23 2.88
N MET A 94 1.74 0.22 2.01
CA MET A 94 0.79 1.30 2.34
C MET A 94 -0.24 0.80 3.37
N ALA A 95 -0.88 -0.34 3.09
CA ALA A 95 -1.80 -0.99 4.04
C ALA A 95 -1.09 -1.41 5.34
N LEU A 96 0.16 -1.88 5.21
CA LEU A 96 0.93 -2.41 6.33
C LEU A 96 1.75 -1.35 7.08
N SER A 97 1.65 -0.08 6.69
CA SER A 97 2.51 1.02 7.18
C SER A 97 2.45 1.21 8.70
N ALA A 98 1.28 1.02 9.30
CA ALA A 98 1.07 1.12 10.75
C ALA A 98 1.45 -0.14 11.54
N VAL A 99 1.61 -1.29 10.87
CA VAL A 99 1.90 -2.60 11.50
C VAL A 99 3.31 -3.12 11.20
N ASP A 100 4.09 -2.39 10.40
CA ASP A 100 5.50 -2.70 10.11
C ASP A 100 6.31 -2.75 11.43
N PRO A 101 6.84 -3.93 11.82
CA PRO A 101 7.56 -4.09 13.08
C PRO A 101 8.89 -3.35 13.12
N PHE A 102 9.58 -3.18 11.98
CA PHE A 102 10.81 -2.41 11.92
C PHE A 102 10.53 -0.92 12.13
N TRP A 103 9.48 -0.40 11.49
CA TRP A 103 9.06 0.98 11.71
C TRP A 103 8.66 1.20 13.18
N ARG A 104 7.83 0.35 13.77
CA ARG A 104 7.44 0.45 15.20
C ARG A 104 8.66 0.41 16.13
N ALA A 105 9.62 -0.46 15.85
CA ALA A 105 10.89 -0.51 16.58
C ALA A 105 11.68 0.79 16.44
N LYS A 106 11.74 1.39 15.23
CA LYS A 106 12.41 2.66 15.00
C LYS A 106 11.74 3.80 15.76
N VAL A 107 10.42 3.93 15.71
CA VAL A 107 9.67 4.93 16.50
C VAL A 107 9.95 4.76 18.00
N SER A 108 9.92 3.51 18.48
CA SER A 108 10.19 3.21 19.90
C SER A 108 11.63 3.56 20.31
N HIS A 109 12.59 3.34 19.40
CA HIS A 109 13.97 3.75 19.60
C HIS A 109 14.09 5.28 19.65
N GLU A 110 13.50 6.01 18.70
CA GLU A 110 13.58 7.47 18.65
C GLU A 110 13.07 8.13 19.95
N ILE A 111 11.93 7.67 20.48
CA ILE A 111 11.40 8.20 21.75
C ILE A 111 12.19 7.79 22.99
N THR A 112 13.01 6.72 22.89
CA THR A 112 13.94 6.33 23.96
C THR A 112 15.17 7.23 23.97
N ILE A 113 15.64 7.63 22.78
CA ILE A 113 16.78 8.55 22.63
C ILE A 113 16.37 9.99 22.95
N ASN A 114 15.17 10.42 22.54
CA ASN A 114 14.67 11.77 22.70
C ASN A 114 13.36 11.81 23.52
N PRO A 115 13.37 11.43 24.82
CA PRO A 115 12.15 11.30 25.61
C PRO A 115 11.39 12.62 25.79
N GLY A 116 12.10 13.76 25.80
CA GLY A 116 11.47 15.09 25.84
C GLY A 116 10.62 15.42 24.60
N HIS A 117 10.85 14.74 23.49
CA HIS A 117 10.14 14.91 22.21
C HIS A 117 9.23 13.74 21.86
N ALA A 118 8.95 12.84 22.80
CA ALA A 118 8.25 11.58 22.52
C ALA A 118 6.86 11.78 21.87
N GLY A 119 6.11 12.79 22.31
CA GLY A 119 4.80 13.13 21.73
C GLY A 119 4.91 13.59 20.27
N PRO A 120 5.60 14.72 19.99
CA PRO A 120 5.80 15.23 18.64
C PRO A 120 6.40 14.19 17.67
N LEU A 121 7.40 13.42 18.10
CA LEU A 121 8.06 12.41 17.26
C LEU A 121 7.09 11.31 16.80
N GLN A 122 6.34 10.73 17.74
CA GLN A 122 5.37 9.69 17.38
C GLN A 122 4.30 10.23 16.44
N ASN A 123 3.74 11.40 16.74
CA ASN A 123 2.74 12.03 15.89
C ASN A 123 3.30 12.23 14.48
N LYS A 124 4.54 12.72 14.37
CA LYS A 124 5.18 12.96 13.07
C LYS A 124 5.33 11.69 12.23
N CYS A 125 5.69 10.57 12.85
CA CYS A 125 5.76 9.29 12.16
C CYS A 125 4.35 8.83 11.70
N LEU A 126 3.35 9.03 12.56
CA LEU A 126 1.98 8.58 12.34
C LEU A 126 1.20 9.45 11.33
N ASP A 127 1.59 10.72 11.14
CA ASP A 127 1.03 11.58 10.08
C ASP A 127 1.21 10.96 8.67
N CYS A 128 2.23 10.11 8.48
CA CYS A 128 2.46 9.38 7.23
C CYS A 128 2.08 7.88 7.30
N HIS A 129 2.29 7.23 8.46
CA HIS A 129 2.09 5.78 8.61
C HIS A 129 0.69 5.36 9.06
N ALA A 130 -0.09 6.29 9.61
CA ALA A 130 -1.46 6.05 10.08
C ALA A 130 -2.31 7.33 9.91
N PRO A 131 -2.33 7.94 8.70
CA PRO A 131 -2.77 9.31 8.52
C PRO A 131 -4.22 9.56 8.92
N MET A 132 -5.12 8.60 8.69
CA MET A 132 -6.53 8.72 9.07
C MET A 132 -6.70 8.77 10.59
N GLY A 133 -5.98 7.92 11.33
CA GLY A 133 -6.00 7.90 12.80
C GLY A 133 -5.38 9.18 13.38
N ALA A 134 -4.21 9.57 12.88
CA ALA A 134 -3.53 10.80 13.30
C ALA A 134 -4.40 12.05 13.08
N TYR A 135 -4.99 12.20 11.89
CA TYR A 135 -5.88 13.32 11.58
C TYR A 135 -7.14 13.31 12.46
N THR A 136 -7.78 12.15 12.63
CA THR A 136 -8.99 12.03 13.48
C THR A 136 -8.70 12.39 14.92
N SER A 137 -7.55 11.95 15.46
CA SER A 137 -7.12 12.28 16.82
C SER A 137 -6.92 13.78 17.01
N GLN A 138 -6.20 14.42 16.09
CA GLN A 138 -5.94 15.87 16.12
C GLN A 138 -7.23 16.67 15.93
N PHE A 139 -8.14 16.21 15.07
CA PHE A 139 -9.45 16.83 14.89
C PHE A 139 -10.27 16.86 16.19
N HIS A 140 -10.19 15.80 17.00
CA HIS A 140 -10.81 15.76 18.33
C HIS A 140 -10.07 16.56 19.41
N GLY A 141 -9.05 17.33 19.04
CA GLY A 141 -8.33 18.24 19.93
C GLY A 141 -7.20 17.59 20.72
N ASN A 142 -6.79 16.36 20.39
CA ASN A 142 -5.61 15.75 21.00
C ASN A 142 -4.34 16.41 20.43
N ALA A 143 -3.38 16.71 21.31
CA ALA A 143 -2.13 17.34 20.91
C ALA A 143 -1.25 16.42 20.05
N PHE A 144 -1.23 15.13 20.39
CA PHE A 144 -0.42 14.11 19.72
C PHE A 144 -1.24 12.83 19.57
N TYR A 145 -0.91 12.07 18.54
CA TYR A 145 -1.34 10.69 18.35
C TYR A 145 -0.10 9.79 18.42
N GLY A 146 -0.10 8.82 19.34
CA GLY A 146 1.04 7.97 19.65
C GLY A 146 0.79 6.49 19.44
N LEU A 147 1.82 5.65 19.67
CA LEU A 147 1.71 4.20 19.52
C LEU A 147 0.68 3.57 20.47
N THR A 148 0.45 4.17 21.65
CA THR A 148 -0.58 3.73 22.61
C THR A 148 -2.00 3.97 22.11
N ASP A 149 -2.20 5.04 21.33
CA ASP A 149 -3.48 5.35 20.71
C ASP A 149 -3.69 4.42 19.51
N LEU A 150 -2.64 4.27 18.68
CA LEU A 150 -2.64 3.43 17.48
C LEU A 150 -3.16 2.02 17.75
N VAL A 151 -2.66 1.34 18.80
CA VAL A 151 -3.03 -0.06 19.07
C VAL A 151 -4.52 -0.27 19.36
N ASN A 152 -5.25 0.80 19.70
CA ASN A 152 -6.68 0.76 19.98
C ASN A 152 -7.53 1.44 18.89
N ASP A 153 -6.91 1.95 17.83
CA ASP A 153 -7.57 2.72 16.79
C ASP A 153 -7.61 1.95 15.47
N THR A 154 -8.81 1.55 15.07
CA THR A 154 -9.04 0.84 13.81
C THR A 154 -8.69 1.66 12.57
N LEU A 155 -8.86 3.00 12.59
CA LEU A 155 -8.47 3.85 11.45
C LEU A 155 -6.95 3.96 11.36
N GLY A 156 -6.27 4.01 12.51
CA GLY A 156 -4.82 4.02 12.55
C GLY A 156 -4.19 2.70 12.10
N LEU A 157 -4.71 1.58 12.58
CA LEU A 157 -4.23 0.24 12.21
C LEU A 157 -4.47 -0.12 10.74
N ASP A 158 -5.40 0.57 10.07
CA ASP A 158 -5.68 0.43 8.65
C ASP A 158 -4.63 1.13 7.75
N GLY A 159 -3.64 1.80 8.36
CA GLY A 159 -2.48 2.38 7.67
C GLY A 159 -2.86 3.46 6.66
N VAL A 160 -2.15 3.48 5.53
CA VAL A 160 -2.47 4.35 4.39
C VAL A 160 -3.53 3.66 3.55
N SER A 161 -4.79 3.99 3.84
CA SER A 161 -5.99 3.31 3.34
C SER A 161 -6.76 4.10 2.29
N CYS A 162 -7.85 3.50 1.78
CA CYS A 162 -8.71 4.01 0.72
C CYS A 162 -9.14 5.46 0.98
N ALA A 163 -9.82 5.73 2.09
CA ALA A 163 -10.29 7.07 2.41
C ALA A 163 -9.11 8.03 2.67
N GLY A 164 -8.01 7.55 3.26
CA GLY A 164 -6.78 8.31 3.48
C GLY A 164 -6.10 8.81 2.21
N CYS A 165 -6.32 8.16 1.06
CA CYS A 165 -5.84 8.64 -0.25
C CYS A 165 -6.95 9.35 -1.05
N HIS A 166 -8.15 8.79 -1.08
CA HIS A 166 -9.25 9.29 -1.91
C HIS A 166 -9.90 10.56 -1.36
N MET A 167 -9.62 10.96 -0.12
CA MET A 167 -10.12 12.23 0.44
C MET A 167 -9.10 13.36 0.39
N ILE A 168 -7.93 13.14 -0.22
CA ILE A 168 -6.94 14.20 -0.42
C ILE A 168 -7.52 15.24 -1.39
N ALA A 169 -7.51 16.51 -0.99
CA ALA A 169 -8.06 17.60 -1.78
C ALA A 169 -7.11 18.05 -2.90
N PRO A 170 -7.62 18.69 -3.97
CA PRO A 170 -6.83 19.07 -5.14
C PRO A 170 -5.67 20.05 -4.89
N ASN A 171 -5.65 20.74 -3.75
CA ASN A 171 -4.58 21.68 -3.36
C ASN A 171 -3.30 20.99 -2.84
N VAL A 172 -3.26 19.65 -2.80
CA VAL A 172 -2.04 18.87 -2.54
C VAL A 172 -0.94 19.14 -3.59
N GLY A 173 0.33 18.96 -3.20
CA GLY A 173 1.51 19.23 -4.04
C GLY A 173 2.46 20.27 -3.47
N SER A 174 1.99 21.04 -2.48
CA SER A 174 2.74 22.07 -1.75
C SER A 174 2.79 21.81 -0.24
N THR A 175 2.19 20.72 0.21
CA THR A 175 2.17 20.25 1.59
C THR A 175 3.02 18.99 1.69
N TYR A 176 3.84 18.89 2.73
CA TYR A 176 4.82 17.83 2.93
C TYR A 176 4.81 17.35 4.39
N SER A 177 5.62 16.34 4.70
CA SER A 177 5.85 15.85 6.04
C SER A 177 4.58 15.40 6.76
N GLY A 178 3.69 14.68 6.07
CA GLY A 178 2.44 14.17 6.63
C GLY A 178 1.32 15.21 6.76
N ILE A 179 1.56 16.45 6.32
CA ILE A 179 0.49 17.47 6.25
C ILE A 179 -0.34 17.15 5.00
N ILE A 180 -1.47 16.46 5.20
CA ILE A 180 -2.35 16.03 4.12
C ILE A 180 -3.57 16.96 4.09
N PRO A 181 -3.85 17.66 2.97
CA PRO A 181 -5.00 18.53 2.87
C PRO A 181 -6.26 17.70 2.59
N TYR A 182 -6.86 17.15 3.63
CA TYR A 182 -8.10 16.38 3.50
C TYR A 182 -9.32 17.26 3.20
N ASP A 183 -10.19 16.78 2.31
CA ASP A 183 -11.51 17.36 2.11
C ASP A 183 -12.51 16.83 3.15
N THR A 184 -12.84 17.68 4.10
CA THR A 184 -13.75 17.36 5.21
C THR A 184 -15.23 17.34 4.83
N ASN A 185 -15.58 17.58 3.56
CA ASN A 185 -16.96 17.56 3.07
C ASN A 185 -17.43 16.18 2.60
N LYS A 186 -16.77 15.10 3.06
CA LYS A 186 -17.10 13.71 2.70
C LYS A 186 -17.02 13.46 1.18
N VAL A 187 -16.03 14.08 0.53
CA VAL A 187 -15.77 13.91 -0.91
C VAL A 187 -14.72 12.82 -1.11
N ALA A 188 -15.02 11.89 -2.03
CA ALA A 188 -14.08 10.87 -2.47
C ALA A 188 -13.66 11.14 -3.92
N TYR A 189 -12.40 11.53 -4.13
CA TYR A 189 -11.86 11.87 -5.42
C TYR A 189 -11.41 10.63 -6.21
N GLY A 190 -11.70 10.61 -7.51
CA GLY A 190 -11.22 9.58 -8.42
C GLY A 190 -10.84 10.12 -9.80
N PRO A 191 -10.11 9.34 -10.62
CA PRO A 191 -9.63 9.78 -11.93
C PRO A 191 -10.69 9.66 -13.04
N PHE A 192 -11.86 9.06 -12.78
CA PHE A 192 -12.89 8.85 -13.78
C PHE A 192 -13.95 9.95 -13.77
N THR A 193 -14.24 10.50 -14.95
CA THR A 193 -15.30 11.50 -15.14
C THR A 193 -16.68 10.90 -14.94
N ALA A 194 -17.65 11.73 -14.51
CA ALA A 194 -19.04 11.32 -14.26
C ALA A 194 -19.14 10.03 -13.39
N PRO A 195 -18.63 10.04 -12.14
CA PRO A 195 -18.75 8.89 -11.26
C PRO A 195 -20.21 8.62 -10.88
N SER A 196 -20.53 7.35 -10.60
CA SER A 196 -21.85 6.96 -10.10
C SER A 196 -21.97 7.38 -8.63
N VAL A 197 -22.82 8.37 -8.33
CA VAL A 197 -22.92 8.98 -6.99
C VAL A 197 -23.71 8.10 -6.00
N GLY A 198 -24.86 7.57 -6.45
CA GLY A 198 -25.85 6.93 -5.57
C GLY A 198 -25.30 5.85 -4.63
N PRO A 199 -24.56 4.84 -5.13
CA PRO A 199 -24.02 3.77 -4.29
C PRO A 199 -23.15 4.27 -3.12
N MET A 200 -22.12 5.06 -3.41
CA MET A 200 -21.20 5.54 -2.38
C MET A 200 -21.88 6.47 -1.38
N GLN A 201 -22.80 7.32 -1.84
CA GLN A 201 -23.54 8.21 -0.95
C GLN A 201 -24.50 7.44 -0.02
N LEU A 202 -25.13 6.38 -0.52
CA LEU A 202 -26.09 5.60 0.25
C LEU A 202 -25.43 4.67 1.27
N TYR A 203 -24.36 3.98 0.87
CA TYR A 203 -23.75 2.93 1.71
C TYR A 203 -22.58 3.44 2.56
N GLU A 204 -21.79 4.39 2.04
CA GLU A 204 -20.60 4.91 2.74
C GLU A 204 -20.77 6.35 3.21
N GLY A 205 -21.71 7.10 2.62
CA GLY A 205 -21.92 8.52 2.90
C GLY A 205 -20.88 9.45 2.26
N PHE A 206 -20.08 8.92 1.32
CA PHE A 206 -19.16 9.69 0.50
C PHE A 206 -19.79 10.14 -0.81
N THR A 207 -19.45 11.36 -1.26
CA THR A 207 -19.79 11.85 -2.60
C THR A 207 -18.61 11.65 -3.53
N PRO A 208 -18.67 10.73 -4.52
CA PRO A 208 -17.58 10.55 -5.44
C PRO A 208 -17.49 11.70 -6.44
N VAL A 209 -16.29 12.21 -6.65
CA VAL A 209 -16.02 13.37 -7.51
C VAL A 209 -14.84 13.08 -8.41
N PHE A 210 -14.97 13.39 -9.70
CA PHE A 210 -13.82 13.38 -10.60
C PHE A 210 -12.86 14.51 -10.23
N SER A 211 -11.56 14.19 -10.15
CA SER A 211 -10.54 15.23 -10.13
C SER A 211 -9.24 14.75 -10.78
N SER A 212 -8.65 15.62 -11.61
CA SER A 212 -7.42 15.29 -12.36
C SER A 212 -6.23 14.98 -11.45
N HIS A 213 -6.18 15.58 -10.26
CA HIS A 213 -5.05 15.42 -9.34
C HIS A 213 -4.85 13.98 -8.85
N MET A 214 -5.89 13.15 -8.90
CA MET A 214 -5.79 11.71 -8.59
C MET A 214 -4.93 10.95 -9.62
N ASP A 215 -4.79 11.51 -10.82
CA ASP A 215 -3.89 11.05 -11.87
C ASP A 215 -2.65 11.96 -12.01
N GLU A 216 -2.19 12.53 -10.89
CA GLU A 216 -0.96 13.33 -10.84
C GLU A 216 -0.07 12.90 -9.67
N SER A 217 1.25 12.94 -9.85
CA SER A 217 2.20 12.54 -8.80
C SER A 217 2.13 13.38 -7.52
N ARG A 218 1.52 14.57 -7.61
CA ARG A 218 1.38 15.48 -6.46
C ARG A 218 0.54 14.89 -5.33
N VAL A 219 -0.35 13.94 -5.60
CA VAL A 219 -1.12 13.24 -4.55
C VAL A 219 -0.21 12.47 -3.56
N CYS A 220 0.99 12.07 -3.99
CA CYS A 220 1.97 11.35 -3.17
C CYS A 220 2.84 12.29 -2.32
N SER A 221 2.81 13.60 -2.58
CA SER A 221 3.81 14.57 -2.08
C SER A 221 3.81 14.74 -0.56
N SER A 222 2.63 14.73 0.07
CA SER A 222 2.50 14.91 1.53
C SER A 222 3.28 13.87 2.32
N CYS A 223 3.33 12.63 1.86
CA CYS A 223 4.05 11.55 2.55
C CYS A 223 5.44 11.29 1.96
N HIS A 224 5.65 11.53 0.65
CA HIS A 224 6.93 11.26 -0.02
C HIS A 224 7.90 12.44 -0.05
N THR A 225 7.71 13.40 0.85
CA THR A 225 8.71 14.39 1.27
C THR A 225 8.60 14.54 2.78
N LEU A 226 9.67 14.23 3.50
CA LEU A 226 9.73 14.35 4.95
C LEU A 226 10.84 15.33 5.32
N VAL A 227 10.40 16.45 5.85
CA VAL A 227 11.23 17.49 6.47
C VAL A 227 10.87 17.56 7.94
N THR A 228 11.88 17.44 8.79
CA THR A 228 11.77 17.45 10.25
C THR A 228 12.63 18.56 10.84
N GLU A 229 12.27 19.05 12.02
CA GLU A 229 13.13 19.97 12.77
C GLU A 229 14.28 19.17 13.39
N SER A 230 15.50 19.71 13.35
CA SER A 230 16.64 19.05 13.95
C SER A 230 16.83 19.47 15.42
N VAL A 231 17.31 18.52 16.22
CA VAL A 231 17.67 18.73 17.62
C VAL A 231 19.16 18.47 17.85
N ASP A 232 19.75 19.16 18.81
CA ASP A 232 21.12 18.90 19.27
C ASP A 232 21.20 17.64 20.16
N LEU A 233 22.41 17.28 20.59
CA LEU A 233 22.64 16.12 21.46
C LEU A 233 22.01 16.24 22.86
N ALA A 234 21.60 17.44 23.27
CA ALA A 234 20.86 17.69 24.51
C ALA A 234 19.34 17.71 24.27
N GLY A 235 18.88 17.48 23.03
CA GLY A 235 17.49 17.51 22.64
C GLY A 235 16.92 18.92 22.49
N ASN A 236 17.73 19.97 22.35
CA ASN A 236 17.20 21.30 22.07
C ASN A 236 17.03 21.49 20.56
N TYR A 237 15.94 22.13 20.15
CA TYR A 237 15.75 22.52 18.75
C TYR A 237 16.89 23.43 18.30
N THR A 238 17.50 23.10 17.16
CA THR A 238 18.56 23.93 16.58
C THR A 238 18.01 25.13 15.79
N GLY A 239 16.71 25.10 15.47
CA GLY A 239 16.08 26.01 14.51
C GLY A 239 16.33 25.65 13.04
N GLY A 240 17.08 24.57 12.78
CA GLY A 240 17.31 24.01 11.45
C GLY A 240 16.29 22.94 11.06
N TYR A 241 16.28 22.62 9.77
CA TYR A 241 15.48 21.55 9.19
C TYR A 241 16.37 20.46 8.61
N PHE A 242 15.97 19.21 8.80
CA PHE A 242 16.57 18.04 8.18
C PHE A 242 15.62 17.46 7.13
N ILE A 243 16.14 17.22 5.94
CA ILE A 243 15.39 16.60 4.83
C ILE A 243 15.66 15.10 4.89
N GLU A 244 14.84 14.38 5.64
CA GLU A 244 14.96 12.93 5.79
C GLU A 244 14.61 12.19 4.50
N GLN A 245 13.60 12.68 3.78
CA GLN A 245 13.17 12.13 2.50
C GLN A 245 12.76 13.23 1.54
N ALA A 246 13.21 13.14 0.28
CA ALA A 246 12.88 14.09 -0.78
C ALA A 246 12.43 13.41 -2.08
N THR A 247 11.91 12.18 -2.04
CA THR A 247 11.59 11.39 -3.24
C THR A 247 10.69 12.12 -4.24
N TYR A 248 9.66 12.85 -3.77
CA TYR A 248 8.81 13.65 -4.66
C TYR A 248 9.59 14.77 -5.35
N HIS A 249 10.50 15.44 -4.64
CA HIS A 249 11.33 16.50 -5.20
C HIS A 249 12.42 15.94 -6.13
N GLU A 250 13.01 14.79 -5.82
CA GLU A 250 13.90 14.07 -6.74
C GLU A 250 13.18 13.73 -8.05
N TYR A 251 11.91 13.33 -7.96
CA TYR A 251 11.04 13.13 -9.10
C TYR A 251 10.77 14.42 -9.89
N GLN A 252 10.41 15.51 -9.20
CA GLN A 252 10.18 16.79 -9.87
C GLN A 252 11.41 17.32 -10.61
N ASN A 253 12.61 16.96 -10.13
CA ASN A 253 13.89 17.38 -10.72
C ASN A 253 14.47 16.37 -11.73
N SER A 254 13.76 15.30 -12.06
CA SER A 254 14.14 14.38 -13.15
C SER A 254 13.50 14.77 -14.49
N ASP A 255 13.77 14.01 -15.53
CA ASP A 255 13.13 14.13 -16.84
C ASP A 255 11.74 13.48 -16.91
N TYR A 256 11.31 12.77 -15.86
CA TYR A 256 10.05 12.01 -15.85
C TYR A 256 8.81 12.90 -15.93
N PRO A 257 8.70 13.99 -15.14
CA PRO A 257 7.56 14.90 -15.24
C PRO A 257 7.41 15.47 -16.66
N THR A 258 8.53 15.87 -17.28
CA THR A 258 8.52 16.40 -18.67
C THR A 258 8.11 15.35 -19.70
N ASN A 259 8.39 14.08 -19.42
CA ASN A 259 7.99 12.94 -20.25
C ASN A 259 6.61 12.37 -19.88
N SER A 260 5.85 13.05 -19.01
CA SER A 260 4.53 12.60 -18.53
C SER A 260 4.53 11.22 -17.85
N ILE A 261 5.68 10.79 -17.32
CA ILE A 261 5.79 9.57 -16.51
C ILE A 261 5.56 9.98 -15.06
N LYS A 262 4.54 9.41 -14.44
CA LYS A 262 4.08 9.78 -13.09
C LYS A 262 4.46 8.69 -12.09
N CYS A 263 4.43 8.99 -10.80
CA CYS A 263 4.51 7.96 -9.74
C CYS A 263 3.55 6.79 -10.01
N GLN A 264 2.30 7.11 -10.38
CA GLN A 264 1.28 6.12 -10.70
C GLN A 264 1.66 5.24 -11.90
N THR A 265 2.38 5.76 -12.90
CA THR A 265 2.78 5.01 -14.10
C THR A 265 3.57 3.75 -13.76
N CYS A 266 4.42 3.81 -12.72
CA CYS A 266 5.25 2.68 -12.30
C CYS A 266 4.69 1.95 -11.07
N HIS A 267 4.17 2.69 -10.09
CA HIS A 267 3.74 2.11 -8.81
C HIS A 267 2.26 1.68 -8.80
N MET A 268 1.46 2.12 -9.77
CA MET A 268 0.07 1.73 -9.94
C MET A 268 -0.17 1.26 -11.39
N PRO A 269 0.41 0.10 -11.77
CA PRO A 269 0.43 -0.34 -13.17
C PRO A 269 -0.99 -0.42 -13.74
N GLN A 270 -1.13 0.17 -14.92
CA GLN A 270 -2.42 0.41 -15.54
C GLN A 270 -2.83 -0.74 -16.46
N LEU A 271 -4.09 -1.16 -16.35
CA LEU A 271 -4.74 -2.06 -17.31
C LEU A 271 -5.46 -1.21 -18.37
N SER A 272 -5.34 -1.60 -19.63
CA SER A 272 -6.13 -1.04 -20.74
C SER A 272 -7.61 -1.44 -20.66
N ASP A 273 -7.87 -2.56 -20.00
CA ASP A 273 -9.16 -3.24 -20.00
C ASP A 273 -10.24 -2.39 -19.31
N PRO A 274 -11.48 -2.41 -19.83
CA PRO A 274 -12.62 -1.78 -19.18
C PRO A 274 -13.07 -2.61 -17.96
N ILE A 275 -12.94 -2.05 -16.76
CA ILE A 275 -13.29 -2.74 -15.50
C ILE A 275 -14.58 -2.20 -14.91
N VAL A 276 -15.55 -3.08 -14.59
CA VAL A 276 -16.67 -2.71 -13.71
C VAL A 276 -16.17 -2.66 -12.27
N ILE A 277 -16.01 -1.46 -11.71
CA ILE A 277 -15.22 -1.24 -10.49
C ILE A 277 -15.97 -1.50 -9.17
N ALA A 278 -17.24 -1.92 -9.20
CA ALA A 278 -18.02 -2.13 -7.98
C ALA A 278 -19.02 -3.29 -8.08
N ASN A 279 -18.95 -4.19 -7.11
CA ASN A 279 -19.80 -5.37 -6.97
C ASN A 279 -21.26 -4.99 -6.70
N GLY A 280 -22.20 -5.84 -7.11
CA GLY A 280 -23.62 -5.72 -6.72
C GLY A 280 -24.40 -4.64 -7.46
N PHE A 281 -23.81 -3.91 -8.40
CA PHE A 281 -24.48 -2.86 -9.17
C PHE A 281 -24.54 -3.21 -10.66
N LEU A 282 -25.66 -3.79 -11.07
CA LEU A 282 -25.93 -4.10 -12.47
C LEU A 282 -25.99 -2.82 -13.31
N GLY A 283 -25.29 -2.81 -14.46
CA GLY A 283 -25.31 -1.70 -15.40
C GLY A 283 -24.35 -0.55 -15.08
N LEU A 284 -23.43 -0.72 -14.13
CA LEU A 284 -22.32 0.23 -13.98
C LEU A 284 -21.48 0.25 -15.26
N THR A 285 -21.19 1.46 -15.75
CA THR A 285 -20.30 1.63 -16.90
C THR A 285 -18.88 1.22 -16.52
N PRO A 286 -18.29 0.25 -17.25
CA PRO A 286 -16.88 -0.10 -17.07
C PRO A 286 -15.96 1.10 -17.25
N ARG A 287 -14.83 1.11 -16.53
CA ARG A 287 -13.86 2.20 -16.54
C ARG A 287 -12.53 1.74 -17.10
N ALA A 288 -11.98 2.55 -18.00
CA ALA A 288 -10.66 2.37 -18.57
C ALA A 288 -10.00 3.75 -18.79
N PRO A 289 -8.67 3.82 -18.76
CA PRO A 289 -7.77 2.76 -18.31
C PRO A 289 -7.78 2.63 -16.77
N PHE A 290 -7.48 1.45 -16.22
CA PHE A 290 -7.67 1.13 -14.80
C PHE A 290 -6.35 0.97 -14.05
N ASN A 291 -6.10 1.83 -13.05
CA ASN A 291 -4.87 1.80 -12.25
C ASN A 291 -4.97 0.78 -11.13
N GLN A 292 -4.09 -0.22 -11.13
CA GLN A 292 -4.03 -1.21 -10.06
C GLN A 292 -3.35 -0.66 -8.81
N HIS A 293 -3.84 -1.05 -7.64
CA HIS A 293 -3.31 -0.61 -6.34
C HIS A 293 -2.17 -1.50 -5.83
N VAL A 294 -1.18 -1.78 -6.69
CA VAL A 294 -0.07 -2.70 -6.39
C VAL A 294 0.96 -2.07 -5.44
N PHE A 295 1.29 -0.78 -5.65
CA PHE A 295 2.24 -0.01 -4.84
C PHE A 295 3.59 -0.71 -4.59
N ALA A 296 4.09 -1.44 -5.60
CA ALA A 296 5.37 -2.12 -5.51
C ALA A 296 6.50 -1.11 -5.25
N GLY A 297 7.42 -1.46 -4.35
CA GLY A 297 8.56 -0.63 -3.97
C GLY A 297 9.82 -1.48 -3.80
N ALA A 298 10.62 -1.23 -2.76
CA ALA A 298 11.88 -1.94 -2.53
C ALA A 298 11.85 -2.96 -1.36
N ASN A 299 10.77 -3.03 -0.58
CA ASN A 299 10.79 -3.68 0.73
C ASN A 299 10.36 -5.16 0.74
N SER A 300 10.89 -5.98 -0.18
CA SER A 300 10.56 -7.41 -0.25
C SER A 300 10.89 -8.17 1.04
N PHE A 301 11.96 -7.77 1.73
CA PHE A 301 12.32 -8.33 3.04
C PHE A 301 11.19 -8.16 4.07
N MET A 302 10.66 -6.94 4.21
CA MET A 302 9.61 -6.67 5.19
C MET A 302 8.30 -7.38 4.85
N LEU A 303 7.95 -7.43 3.56
CA LEU A 303 6.79 -8.20 3.11
C LEU A 303 6.89 -9.68 3.50
N ASN A 304 8.06 -10.30 3.31
CA ASN A 304 8.31 -11.69 3.74
C ASN A 304 8.27 -11.84 5.26
N LEU A 305 8.89 -10.92 6.01
CA LEU A 305 8.88 -10.94 7.47
C LEU A 305 7.45 -10.87 8.01
N ILE A 306 6.66 -9.91 7.51
CA ILE A 306 5.26 -9.75 7.91
C ILE A 306 4.45 -10.99 7.53
N LYS A 307 4.57 -11.49 6.29
CA LYS A 307 3.90 -12.73 5.84
C LYS A 307 4.17 -13.90 6.78
N ASN A 308 5.42 -14.08 7.20
CA ASN A 308 5.83 -15.19 8.06
C ASN A 308 5.42 -15.00 9.54
N ASN A 309 4.99 -13.81 9.93
CA ASN A 309 4.64 -13.48 11.33
C ASN A 309 3.21 -12.91 11.47
N LYS A 310 2.34 -13.09 10.48
CA LYS A 310 0.98 -12.51 10.43
C LYS A 310 0.17 -12.73 11.70
N ALA A 311 0.17 -13.95 12.24
CA ALA A 311 -0.58 -14.27 13.45
C ALA A 311 -0.12 -13.44 14.66
N ALA A 312 1.19 -13.26 14.84
CA ALA A 312 1.74 -12.43 15.91
C ALA A 312 1.47 -10.94 15.69
N LEU A 313 1.34 -10.51 14.43
CA LEU A 313 1.06 -9.13 14.05
C LEU A 313 -0.45 -8.81 13.95
N GLY A 314 -1.33 -9.80 14.17
CA GLY A 314 -2.78 -9.61 14.05
C GLY A 314 -3.29 -9.39 12.62
N ILE A 315 -2.56 -9.88 11.61
CA ILE A 315 -2.85 -9.64 10.19
C ILE A 315 -3.59 -10.85 9.61
N SER A 316 -4.75 -10.60 8.98
CA SER A 316 -5.59 -11.63 8.34
C SER A 316 -5.49 -11.68 6.81
N VAL A 317 -4.51 -10.97 6.23
CA VAL A 317 -4.30 -10.92 4.77
C VAL A 317 -3.88 -12.30 4.24
N PRO A 318 -4.49 -12.81 3.16
CA PRO A 318 -4.14 -14.09 2.55
C PRO A 318 -2.68 -14.17 2.08
N ASP A 319 -2.10 -15.38 2.11
CA ASP A 319 -0.73 -15.62 1.61
C ASP A 319 -0.58 -15.24 0.13
N GLN A 320 -1.61 -15.51 -0.68
CA GLN A 320 -1.61 -15.22 -2.10
C GLN A 320 -1.49 -13.71 -2.39
N SER A 321 -2.13 -12.85 -1.59
CA SER A 321 -2.00 -11.38 -1.71
C SER A 321 -0.53 -10.97 -1.47
N PHE A 322 0.10 -11.50 -0.41
CA PHE A 322 1.53 -11.28 -0.17
C PHE A 322 2.41 -11.82 -1.31
N ASP A 323 2.14 -13.02 -1.82
CA ASP A 323 2.93 -13.62 -2.91
C ASP A 323 2.87 -12.76 -4.18
N SER A 324 1.70 -12.21 -4.50
CA SER A 324 1.53 -11.26 -5.60
C SER A 324 2.36 -9.99 -5.40
N THR A 325 2.28 -9.38 -4.22
CA THR A 325 3.00 -8.14 -3.90
C THR A 325 4.52 -8.35 -3.83
N ILE A 326 4.98 -9.48 -3.28
CA ILE A 326 6.41 -9.86 -3.25
C ILE A 326 6.92 -10.10 -4.67
N TYR A 327 6.14 -10.79 -5.52
CA TYR A 327 6.49 -10.98 -6.93
C TYR A 327 6.59 -9.64 -7.65
N ALA A 328 5.60 -8.75 -7.52
CA ALA A 328 5.61 -7.42 -8.15
C ALA A 328 6.82 -6.57 -7.68
N THR A 329 7.09 -6.57 -6.37
CA THR A 329 8.24 -5.89 -5.75
C THR A 329 9.57 -6.42 -6.30
N THR A 330 9.73 -7.75 -6.35
CA THR A 330 10.95 -8.40 -6.83
C THR A 330 11.16 -8.13 -8.32
N LYS A 331 10.09 -8.22 -9.12
CA LYS A 331 10.13 -7.92 -10.56
C LYS A 331 10.52 -6.46 -10.81
N MET A 332 9.96 -5.52 -10.07
CA MET A 332 10.32 -4.09 -10.17
C MET A 332 11.81 -3.86 -9.85
N LEU A 333 12.31 -4.46 -8.77
CA LEU A 333 13.71 -4.37 -8.38
C LEU A 333 14.65 -4.95 -9.45
N GLN A 334 14.31 -6.11 -10.00
CA GLN A 334 15.16 -6.82 -10.97
C GLN A 334 15.11 -6.24 -12.39
N THR A 335 14.02 -5.59 -12.80
CA THR A 335 13.81 -5.25 -14.22
C THR A 335 13.51 -3.78 -14.49
N GLN A 336 13.08 -3.02 -13.48
CA GLN A 336 12.57 -1.65 -13.65
C GLN A 336 13.35 -0.61 -12.85
N SER A 337 14.26 -1.00 -11.97
CA SER A 337 14.98 -0.06 -11.09
C SER A 337 16.31 0.42 -11.68
N LEU A 338 17.11 -0.50 -12.22
CA LEU A 338 18.46 -0.23 -12.70
C LEU A 338 18.78 -1.11 -13.91
N ASP A 339 19.32 -0.55 -14.99
CA ASP A 339 20.02 -1.36 -15.99
C ASP A 339 21.48 -1.50 -15.56
N PHE A 340 21.98 -2.73 -15.62
CA PHE A 340 23.34 -3.12 -15.25
C PHE A 340 24.05 -3.72 -16.47
N ASP A 341 25.20 -3.15 -16.85
CA ASP A 341 26.03 -3.67 -17.92
C ASP A 341 27.47 -3.84 -17.44
N LEU A 342 28.03 -5.04 -17.66
CA LEU A 342 29.40 -5.41 -17.32
C LEU A 342 30.15 -5.75 -18.59
N GLN A 343 31.17 -4.96 -18.91
CA GLN A 343 31.99 -5.13 -20.11
C GLN A 343 33.42 -5.48 -19.72
N GLN A 344 33.95 -6.58 -20.25
CA GLN A 344 35.39 -6.81 -20.26
C GLN A 344 36.02 -5.88 -21.30
N VAL A 345 36.87 -4.95 -20.84
CA VAL A 345 37.52 -3.96 -21.69
C VAL A 345 38.79 -4.55 -22.31
N SER A 346 39.65 -5.13 -21.47
CA SER A 346 40.89 -5.76 -21.91
C SER A 346 41.41 -6.75 -20.88
N ILE A 347 42.21 -7.71 -21.35
CA ILE A 347 43.02 -8.58 -20.51
C ILE A 347 44.45 -8.47 -21.01
N THR A 348 45.36 -8.30 -20.08
CA THR A 348 46.81 -8.28 -20.28
C THR A 348 47.43 -9.49 -19.59
N SER A 349 48.76 -9.60 -19.56
CA SER A 349 49.44 -10.71 -18.88
C SER A 349 49.28 -10.70 -17.36
N ASP A 350 49.03 -9.53 -16.75
CA ASP A 350 48.97 -9.37 -15.29
C ASP A 350 47.66 -8.73 -14.79
N SER A 351 46.85 -8.14 -15.67
CA SER A 351 45.69 -7.33 -15.30
C SER A 351 44.50 -7.60 -16.22
N ALA A 352 43.30 -7.58 -15.65
CA ALA A 352 42.03 -7.56 -16.39
C ALA A 352 41.24 -6.29 -16.05
N TYR A 353 40.70 -5.64 -17.07
CA TYR A 353 39.95 -4.39 -16.93
C TYR A 353 38.49 -4.62 -17.27
N PHE A 354 37.62 -4.24 -16.35
CA PHE A 354 36.18 -4.33 -16.50
C PHE A 354 35.55 -2.95 -16.34
N LYS A 355 34.54 -2.66 -17.15
CA LYS A 355 33.72 -1.46 -17.04
C LYS A 355 32.33 -1.88 -16.59
N VAL A 356 31.87 -1.29 -15.48
CA VAL A 356 30.50 -1.44 -15.00
C VAL A 356 29.74 -0.16 -15.33
N MET A 357 28.59 -0.28 -16.00
CA MET A 357 27.68 0.82 -16.23
C MET A 357 26.37 0.55 -15.51
N LEU A 358 25.95 1.53 -14.71
CA LEU A 358 24.70 1.51 -13.98
C LEU A 358 23.83 2.64 -14.51
N LYS A 359 22.64 2.32 -15.02
CA LYS A 359 21.68 3.33 -15.47
C LYS A 359 20.45 3.27 -14.58
N ASN A 360 20.22 4.34 -13.82
CA ASN A 360 19.01 4.49 -13.04
C ASN A 360 17.79 4.61 -13.97
N LYS A 361 16.77 3.79 -13.71
CA LYS A 361 15.48 3.78 -14.42
C LYS A 361 14.33 4.27 -13.54
N ALA A 362 14.62 4.62 -12.30
CA ALA A 362 13.66 5.31 -11.45
C ALA A 362 13.63 6.78 -11.84
N GLY A 363 12.43 7.38 -11.77
CA GLY A 363 12.27 8.83 -11.97
C GLY A 363 12.77 9.66 -10.79
N HIS A 364 13.42 9.07 -9.80
CA HIS A 364 13.98 9.69 -8.60
C HIS A 364 15.37 9.09 -8.34
N LYS A 365 16.06 9.46 -7.25
CA LYS A 365 17.37 8.86 -6.94
C LYS A 365 17.24 7.35 -6.67
N PHE A 366 18.32 6.60 -6.87
CA PHE A 366 18.38 5.17 -6.53
C PHE A 366 19.62 4.91 -5.66
N PRO A 367 19.45 4.48 -4.40
CA PRO A 367 18.19 4.40 -3.65
C PRO A 367 17.61 5.79 -3.28
N SER A 368 16.30 5.86 -3.02
CA SER A 368 15.59 7.04 -2.48
C SER A 368 14.73 6.63 -1.28
N GLY A 369 14.18 7.61 -0.57
CA GLY A 369 13.31 7.40 0.58
C GLY A 369 14.09 7.37 1.89
N TYR A 370 13.70 6.44 2.77
CA TYR A 370 14.28 6.28 4.10
C TYR A 370 15.83 6.19 4.06
N PRO A 371 16.56 7.04 4.83
CA PRO A 371 18.02 7.16 4.77
C PRO A 371 18.86 5.89 4.94
N SER A 372 18.32 4.83 5.54
CA SER A 372 19.08 3.57 5.71
C SER A 372 19.19 2.71 4.44
N ARG A 373 18.53 3.11 3.34
CA ARG A 373 18.58 2.36 2.08
C ARG A 373 19.97 2.54 1.45
N ARG A 374 20.63 1.41 1.17
CA ARG A 374 21.94 1.35 0.51
C ARG A 374 21.85 0.44 -0.72
N ALA A 375 22.56 0.81 -1.79
CA ALA A 375 22.84 -0.07 -2.91
C ALA A 375 24.34 -0.32 -2.99
N VAL A 376 24.75 -1.58 -3.05
CA VAL A 376 26.17 -1.99 -3.03
C VAL A 376 26.46 -2.76 -4.32
N LEU A 377 27.50 -2.36 -5.05
CA LEU A 377 27.98 -3.11 -6.20
C LEU A 377 28.87 -4.25 -5.72
N GLN A 378 28.42 -5.49 -5.90
CA GLN A 378 29.25 -6.67 -5.69
C GLN A 378 29.92 -7.07 -7.00
N PHE A 379 31.25 -7.19 -6.98
CA PHE A 379 32.02 -7.64 -8.13
C PHE A 379 32.97 -8.74 -7.69
N VAL A 380 32.92 -9.90 -8.35
CA VAL A 380 33.73 -11.08 -8.04
C VAL A 380 34.34 -11.62 -9.33
N VAL A 381 35.65 -11.88 -9.30
CA VAL A 381 36.39 -12.59 -10.34
C VAL A 381 36.90 -13.89 -9.74
N SER A 382 36.51 -15.01 -10.33
CA SER A 382 36.99 -16.34 -9.95
C SER A 382 37.80 -16.97 -11.07
N ASP A 383 38.72 -17.86 -10.72
CA ASP A 383 39.43 -18.69 -11.69
C ASP A 383 38.58 -19.91 -12.16
N GLY A 384 39.18 -20.77 -12.98
CA GLY A 384 38.51 -21.97 -13.48
C GLY A 384 38.32 -23.10 -12.44
N ALA A 385 39.00 -23.02 -11.29
CA ALA A 385 38.82 -23.91 -10.14
C ALA A 385 37.77 -23.40 -9.14
N GLY A 386 37.34 -22.13 -9.27
CA GLY A 386 36.39 -21.47 -8.38
C GLY A 386 37.06 -20.62 -7.29
N ASP A 387 38.39 -20.48 -7.31
CA ASP A 387 39.11 -19.63 -6.36
C ASP A 387 38.90 -18.16 -6.70
N THR A 388 38.66 -17.34 -5.69
CA THR A 388 38.43 -15.89 -5.87
C THR A 388 39.76 -15.18 -6.12
N ILE A 389 39.91 -14.58 -7.30
CA ILE A 389 41.07 -13.76 -7.70
C ILE A 389 40.90 -12.32 -7.19
N PHE A 390 39.69 -11.79 -7.33
CA PHE A 390 39.35 -10.42 -6.92
C PHE A 390 37.91 -10.36 -6.44
N GLN A 391 37.64 -9.55 -5.42
CA GLN A 391 36.28 -9.27 -4.99
C GLN A 391 36.17 -7.87 -4.38
N SER A 392 35.01 -7.22 -4.56
CA SER A 392 34.69 -5.91 -3.99
C SER A 392 33.19 -5.87 -3.64
N GLY A 393 32.82 -5.08 -2.61
CA GLY A 393 31.42 -4.94 -2.19
C GLY A 393 30.83 -6.16 -1.49
N ILE A 394 31.66 -7.03 -0.92
CA ILE A 394 31.21 -8.27 -0.27
C ILE A 394 30.77 -7.99 1.16
N PHE A 395 29.67 -8.61 1.58
CA PHE A 395 29.18 -8.52 2.96
C PHE A 395 29.88 -9.55 3.86
N ASN A 396 30.19 -9.16 5.09
CA ASN A 396 30.65 -10.07 6.13
C ASN A 396 29.47 -10.80 6.81
N ASN A 397 29.77 -11.66 7.78
CA ASN A 397 28.77 -12.40 8.56
C ASN A 397 27.87 -11.52 9.47
N GLN A 398 28.18 -10.23 9.59
CA GLN A 398 27.39 -9.23 10.30
C GLN A 398 26.60 -8.33 9.33
N TYR A 399 26.55 -8.69 8.04
CA TYR A 399 25.90 -7.91 6.99
C TYR A 399 26.48 -6.50 6.78
N ARG A 400 27.75 -6.28 7.16
CA ARG A 400 28.50 -5.06 6.84
C ARG A 400 29.30 -5.25 5.56
N VAL A 401 29.44 -4.19 4.77
CA VAL A 401 30.28 -4.22 3.57
C VAL A 401 31.74 -4.22 3.99
N ILE A 402 32.51 -5.19 3.50
CA ILE A 402 33.93 -5.30 3.80
C ILE A 402 34.67 -4.12 3.17
N GLY A 403 35.53 -3.48 3.97
CA GLY A 403 36.34 -2.35 3.53
C GLY A 403 35.60 -1.02 3.48
N GLU A 404 34.36 -0.95 3.99
CA GLU A 404 33.65 0.33 4.07
C GLU A 404 34.37 1.32 5.01
N ASN A 405 34.41 2.59 4.62
CA ASN A 405 34.92 3.71 5.39
C ASN A 405 34.08 3.90 6.66
N THR A 406 34.73 4.34 7.73
CA THR A 406 34.05 4.64 9.01
C THR A 406 33.09 5.82 8.92
N ASN A 407 33.33 6.76 7.99
CA ASN A 407 32.51 7.96 7.84
C ASN A 407 31.48 7.78 6.74
N PHE A 408 31.93 7.81 5.48
CA PHE A 408 31.09 7.60 4.31
C PHE A 408 31.90 7.17 3.10
N GLU A 409 31.22 6.58 2.11
CA GLU A 409 31.81 6.21 0.83
C GLU A 409 31.73 7.34 -0.20
N ILE A 410 32.84 7.57 -0.90
CA ILE A 410 32.86 8.42 -2.09
C ILE A 410 32.50 7.61 -3.33
N HIS A 411 32.13 8.29 -4.41
CA HIS A 411 32.03 7.62 -5.69
C HIS A 411 33.42 7.24 -6.22
N HIS A 412 33.61 5.99 -6.62
CA HIS A 412 34.84 5.49 -7.19
C HIS A 412 34.70 5.31 -8.71
N ASN A 413 35.42 6.13 -9.48
CA ASN A 413 35.52 5.95 -10.93
C ASN A 413 36.32 4.69 -11.31
N THR A 414 37.14 4.15 -10.39
CA THR A 414 37.96 2.95 -10.60
C THR A 414 38.17 2.25 -9.26
N ILE A 415 38.02 0.92 -9.26
CA ILE A 415 38.27 0.06 -8.11
C ILE A 415 39.29 -1.00 -8.54
N ASN A 416 40.45 -1.03 -7.90
CA ASN A 416 41.55 -1.99 -8.17
C ASN A 416 42.07 -2.68 -6.90
N GLN A 417 41.36 -2.52 -5.78
CA GLN A 417 41.71 -3.10 -4.49
C GLN A 417 40.48 -3.78 -3.89
N SER A 418 40.65 -4.97 -3.32
CA SER A 418 39.53 -5.79 -2.83
C SER A 418 38.83 -5.23 -1.58
N ASN A 419 39.47 -4.28 -0.89
CA ASN A 419 38.92 -3.59 0.28
C ASN A 419 38.29 -2.23 -0.06
N VAL A 420 38.11 -1.90 -1.35
CA VAL A 420 37.38 -0.70 -1.77
C VAL A 420 36.03 -1.15 -2.33
N SER A 421 34.95 -0.49 -1.92
CA SER A 421 33.58 -0.86 -2.27
C SER A 421 32.84 0.31 -2.92
N GLN A 422 32.00 0.04 -3.91
CA GLN A 422 31.10 1.06 -4.45
C GLN A 422 29.74 0.95 -3.74
N ILE A 423 29.43 1.95 -2.93
CA ILE A 423 28.18 2.07 -2.18
C ILE A 423 27.45 3.34 -2.63
N TYR A 424 26.13 3.25 -2.79
CA TYR A 424 25.24 4.37 -3.02
C TYR A 424 24.28 4.46 -1.83
N GLU A 425 24.38 5.54 -1.07
CA GLU A 425 23.61 5.76 0.15
C GLU A 425 23.36 7.24 0.40
N LEU A 426 22.39 7.55 1.24
CA LEU A 426 22.22 8.89 1.78
C LEU A 426 23.14 9.05 2.99
N VAL A 427 24.03 10.03 2.95
CA VAL A 427 24.94 10.38 4.05
C VAL A 427 24.39 11.64 4.72
N PRO A 428 23.71 11.52 5.87
CA PRO A 428 23.22 12.69 6.58
C PRO A 428 24.39 13.38 7.28
N GLY A 429 24.45 14.71 7.19
CA GLY A 429 25.39 15.51 7.99
C GLY A 429 24.86 15.73 9.40
N ASP A 430 25.76 15.85 10.37
CA ASP A 430 25.40 16.13 11.77
C ASP A 430 25.49 17.64 12.14
N VAL A 431 25.04 17.97 13.35
CA VAL A 431 25.07 19.35 13.88
C VAL A 431 26.49 19.89 14.14
N SER A 432 27.51 19.03 14.08
CA SER A 432 28.93 19.40 14.13
C SER A 432 29.56 19.56 12.74
N ALA A 433 28.74 19.56 11.68
CA ALA A 433 29.17 19.68 10.29
C ALA A 433 30.09 18.52 9.82
N ASN A 434 29.92 17.33 10.41
CA ASN A 434 30.53 16.10 9.89
C ASN A 434 29.68 15.47 8.79
#